data_AF-A0A7L8SLI6-F1
#
_entry.id   AF-A0A7L8SLI6-F1
#
_cell.length_a   1.000
_cell.length_b   1.000
_cell.length_c   1.000
_cell.angle_alpha   90.00
_cell.angle_beta   90.00
_cell.angle_gamma   90.00
#
_symmetry.space_group_name_H-M   'P 1'
#
loop_
_entity.id
_entity.type
_entity.pdbx_description
1 polymer ?
#
loop_
_entity_poly.entity_id
_entity_poly.type
_entity_poly.pdbx_seq_one_letter_code
_entity_poly.pdbx_strand_id
1 'polypeptide(L)'
;MKESSQAPALDLAVTRFAGMASGSYYWPEGLLAEQLISGLASRPDRKQQALPDGQRLLSSYRRPYDGGERAAVLVDDRSGDVLAAALVHRSCGKDSSSSGCLDDQHAVLSIFLRPGFDRTKAQPLVAWSQQVPDRMQGGEGVGEKIATTEYVTMDAVRTTARPIVRPNKAFSAQVPLYPKALIYGTAQDALSDAKAKRVLRLQTVDTPEQVLAFYKQLSPPLKDIESNNGFIAGSRNGLSFSVSTTIPRDMPAITNIEVEISE
;
A
#
# COMPACT_ATOMS: atom_id res chain seq x y z
N MET A 1 2.20 12.17 26.65
CA MET A 1 1.94 13.14 25.56
C MET A 1 1.40 12.35 24.38
N LYS A 2 0.10 12.46 24.06
CA LYS A 2 -0.49 11.77 22.90
C LYS A 2 0.03 12.48 21.65
N GLU A 3 1.06 11.92 21.02
CA GLU A 3 1.49 12.32 19.67
C GLU A 3 0.27 12.20 18.75
N SER A 4 -0.03 13.25 17.97
CA SER A 4 -1.26 13.31 17.19
C SER A 4 -1.37 12.11 16.26
N SER A 5 -2.47 11.38 16.36
CA SER A 5 -2.82 10.22 15.54
C SER A 5 -3.18 10.59 14.09
N GLN A 6 -2.69 11.73 13.60
CA GLN A 6 -3.03 12.27 12.30
C GLN A 6 -1.96 11.87 11.30
N ALA A 7 -2.39 11.21 10.23
CA ALA A 7 -1.49 10.87 9.14
C ALA A 7 -0.87 12.13 8.51
N PRO A 8 0.41 12.10 8.11
CA PRO A 8 1.04 13.18 7.36
C PRO A 8 0.21 13.53 6.10
N ALA A 9 0.15 14.83 5.77
CA ALA A 9 -0.64 15.30 4.63
C ALA A 9 -0.26 14.63 3.30
N LEU A 10 1.03 14.31 3.12
CA LEU A 10 1.51 13.60 1.94
C LEU A 10 0.98 12.17 1.86
N ASP A 11 0.98 11.43 2.97
CA ASP A 11 0.47 10.06 3.04
C ASP A 11 -1.03 10.03 2.71
N LEU A 12 -1.78 11.04 3.18
CA LEU A 12 -3.19 11.24 2.82
C LEU A 12 -3.38 11.58 1.33
N ALA A 13 -2.48 12.37 0.73
CA ALA A 13 -2.55 12.68 -0.69
C ALA A 13 -2.20 11.45 -1.56
N VAL A 14 -1.22 10.65 -1.13
CA VAL A 14 -0.83 9.39 -1.79
C VAL A 14 -1.94 8.35 -1.72
N THR A 15 -2.59 8.19 -0.56
CA THR A 15 -3.74 7.27 -0.42
C THR A 15 -4.93 7.70 -1.25
N ARG A 16 -5.26 9.00 -1.30
CA ARG A 16 -6.31 9.52 -2.21
C ARG A 16 -5.98 9.29 -3.68
N PHE A 17 -4.71 9.43 -4.07
CA PHE A 17 -4.26 9.20 -5.44
C PHE A 17 -4.29 7.72 -5.84
N ALA A 18 -3.80 6.84 -4.96
CA ALA A 18 -3.67 5.42 -5.24
C ALA A 18 -4.98 4.63 -5.03
N GLY A 19 -5.83 5.08 -4.12
CA GLY A 19 -7.05 4.37 -3.71
C GLY A 19 -6.73 2.94 -3.26
N MET A 20 -7.52 1.99 -3.74
CA MET A 20 -7.34 0.55 -3.47
C MET A 20 -6.42 -0.15 -4.48
N ALA A 21 -5.72 0.58 -5.36
CA ALA A 21 -4.83 -0.04 -6.32
C ALA A 21 -3.75 -0.88 -5.64
N SER A 22 -3.44 -2.01 -6.26
CA SER A 22 -2.42 -2.95 -5.79
C SER A 22 -1.57 -3.48 -6.93
N GLY A 23 -0.41 -3.98 -6.56
CA GLY A 23 0.54 -4.58 -7.48
C GLY A 23 1.77 -5.09 -6.74
N SER A 24 2.61 -5.81 -7.47
CA SER A 24 3.82 -6.42 -6.93
C SER A 24 5.05 -5.62 -7.35
N TYR A 25 5.29 -4.47 -6.71
CA TYR A 25 6.43 -3.60 -7.05
C TYR A 25 7.61 -3.89 -6.10
N TYR A 26 7.42 -3.59 -4.82
CA TYR A 26 8.40 -3.84 -3.74
C TYR A 26 8.15 -5.15 -3.00
N TRP A 27 6.88 -5.55 -2.89
CA TRP A 27 6.48 -6.85 -2.34
C TRP A 27 5.22 -7.34 -3.05
N PRO A 28 4.95 -8.66 -3.02
CA PRO A 28 3.81 -9.24 -3.73
C PRO A 28 2.47 -8.68 -3.28
N GLU A 29 1.62 -8.34 -4.25
CA GLU A 29 0.18 -8.06 -4.10
C GLU A 29 -0.19 -6.99 -3.03
N GLY A 30 0.73 -6.08 -2.69
CA GLY A 30 0.52 -5.01 -1.71
C GLY A 30 -0.25 -3.80 -2.26
N LEU A 31 -0.76 -2.93 -1.36
CA LEU A 31 -1.35 -1.65 -1.75
C LEU A 31 -0.28 -0.75 -2.40
N LEU A 32 -0.64 -0.09 -3.50
CA LEU A 32 0.24 0.88 -4.14
C LEU A 32 0.54 2.06 -3.21
N ALA A 33 -0.46 2.51 -2.44
CA ALA A 33 -0.27 3.57 -1.44
C ALA A 33 0.78 3.19 -0.39
N GLU A 34 0.70 1.97 0.13
CA GLU A 34 1.64 1.41 1.12
C GLU A 34 3.07 1.38 0.55
N GLN A 35 3.22 0.92 -0.69
CA GLN A 35 4.50 0.85 -1.38
C GLN A 35 5.08 2.25 -1.66
N LEU A 36 4.27 3.21 -2.08
CA LEU A 36 4.69 4.61 -2.27
C LEU A 36 5.11 5.28 -0.95
N ILE A 37 4.32 5.13 0.11
CA ILE A 37 4.63 5.70 1.44
C ILE A 37 5.94 5.08 1.97
N SER A 38 6.10 3.77 1.85
CA SER A 38 7.33 3.06 2.25
C SER A 38 8.55 3.55 1.48
N GLY A 39 8.42 3.75 0.17
CA GLY A 39 9.49 4.29 -0.67
C GLY A 39 9.83 5.76 -0.38
N LEU A 40 8.92 6.52 0.24
CA LEU A 40 9.10 7.91 0.66
C LEU A 40 9.57 8.05 2.13
N ALA A 41 9.70 6.94 2.86
CA ALA A 41 9.84 6.96 4.31
C ALA A 41 11.20 7.44 4.82
N SER A 42 12.29 7.30 4.04
CA SER A 42 13.65 7.61 4.49
C SER A 42 13.89 9.12 4.64
N ARG A 43 13.65 9.64 5.85
CA ARG A 43 13.88 11.07 6.19
C ARG A 43 15.24 11.63 5.73
N PRO A 44 16.39 10.95 5.93
CA PRO A 44 17.69 11.47 5.49
C PRO A 44 17.80 11.61 3.97
N ASP A 45 17.07 10.79 3.22
CA ASP A 45 17.14 10.73 1.76
C ASP A 45 16.02 11.52 1.07
N ARG A 46 15.18 12.23 1.82
CA ARG A 46 14.08 13.01 1.22
C ARG A 46 14.64 14.19 0.44
N LYS A 47 14.25 14.27 -0.83
CA LYS A 47 14.57 15.39 -1.71
C LYS A 47 13.28 16.06 -2.16
N GLN A 48 13.34 17.38 -2.28
CA GLN A 48 12.29 18.21 -2.85
C GLN A 48 12.90 19.06 -3.97
N GLN A 49 12.25 19.04 -5.12
CA GLN A 49 12.61 19.88 -6.26
C GLN A 49 11.37 20.66 -6.71
N ALA A 50 11.48 21.98 -6.73
CA ALA A 50 10.47 22.83 -7.35
C ALA A 50 10.52 22.67 -8.88
N LEU A 51 9.35 22.60 -9.51
CA LEU A 51 9.17 22.47 -10.94
C LEU A 51 8.31 23.62 -11.47
N PRO A 52 8.30 23.86 -12.80
CA PRO A 52 7.38 24.80 -13.43
C PRO A 52 5.91 24.48 -13.12
N ASP A 53 5.01 25.41 -13.45
CA ASP A 53 3.56 25.28 -13.28
C ASP A 53 3.08 25.09 -11.82
N GLY A 54 3.89 25.50 -10.84
CA GLY A 54 3.54 25.35 -9.42
C GLY A 54 3.48 23.89 -8.98
N GLN A 55 4.38 23.07 -9.53
CA GLN A 55 4.51 21.66 -9.17
C GLN A 55 5.79 21.43 -8.38
N ARG A 56 5.82 20.34 -7.63
CA ARG A 56 7.00 19.88 -6.92
C ARG A 56 7.17 18.39 -7.08
N LEU A 57 8.42 17.98 -7.25
CA LEU A 57 8.83 16.59 -7.16
C LEU A 57 9.33 16.32 -5.74
N LEU A 58 8.68 15.37 -5.06
CA LEU A 58 9.13 14.81 -3.79
C LEU A 58 9.66 13.40 -4.05
N SER A 59 10.82 13.06 -3.51
CA SER A 59 11.38 11.72 -3.67
C SER A 59 12.14 11.26 -2.44
N SER A 60 12.29 9.94 -2.30
CA SER A 60 13.13 9.32 -1.30
C SER A 60 13.43 7.87 -1.67
N TYR A 61 14.05 7.15 -0.74
CA TYR A 61 14.44 5.75 -0.88
C TYR A 61 13.76 4.90 0.19
N ARG A 62 13.54 3.61 -0.12
CA ARG A 62 13.15 2.62 0.88
C ARG A 62 14.39 2.22 1.68
N ARG A 63 14.36 2.44 3.00
CA ARG A 63 15.51 2.21 3.90
C ARG A 63 16.18 0.83 3.77
N PRO A 64 15.45 -0.30 3.70
CA PRO A 64 16.09 -1.62 3.68
C PRO A 64 16.85 -1.98 2.40
N TYR A 65 16.85 -1.15 1.34
CA TYR A 65 17.37 -1.54 0.02
C TYR A 65 18.36 -0.54 -0.59
N ASP A 66 19.01 0.29 0.23
CA ASP A 66 20.10 1.21 -0.17
C ASP A 66 19.82 2.10 -1.41
N GLY A 67 18.55 2.28 -1.80
CA GLY A 67 18.11 3.05 -2.97
C GLY A 67 17.70 2.23 -4.20
N GLY A 68 17.90 0.91 -4.21
CA GLY A 68 17.44 0.00 -5.27
C GLY A 68 15.92 -0.07 -5.36
N GLU A 69 15.26 0.33 -4.29
CA GLU A 69 13.83 0.64 -4.26
C GLU A 69 13.63 2.10 -3.84
N ARG A 70 12.97 2.87 -4.70
CA ARG A 70 12.80 4.31 -4.50
C ARG A 70 11.52 4.83 -5.10
N ALA A 71 10.95 5.83 -4.44
CA ALA A 71 9.69 6.41 -4.85
C ALA A 71 9.83 7.92 -5.08
N ALA A 72 9.03 8.43 -6.00
CA ALA A 72 8.82 9.85 -6.20
C ALA A 72 7.36 10.16 -6.48
N VAL A 73 6.93 11.36 -6.10
CA VAL A 73 5.60 11.88 -6.38
C VAL A 73 5.69 13.31 -6.89
N LEU A 74 4.91 13.58 -7.93
CA LEU A 74 4.70 14.90 -8.49
C LEU A 74 3.44 15.49 -7.84
N VAL A 75 3.60 16.61 -7.16
CA VAL A 75 2.54 17.26 -6.37
C VAL A 75 2.24 18.63 -6.96
N ASP A 76 0.96 18.99 -7.09
CA ASP A 76 0.54 20.36 -7.37
C ASP A 76 0.60 21.17 -6.06
N ASP A 77 1.41 22.23 -6.00
CA ASP A 77 1.63 22.99 -4.76
C ASP A 77 0.40 23.80 -4.33
N ARG A 78 -0.56 24.06 -5.23
CA ARG A 78 -1.77 24.81 -4.91
C ARG A 78 -2.79 23.95 -4.16
N SER A 79 -2.96 22.71 -4.59
CA SER A 79 -3.94 21.77 -4.04
C SER A 79 -3.34 20.78 -3.04
N GLY A 80 -2.01 20.55 -3.10
CA GLY A 80 -1.34 19.46 -2.38
C GLY A 80 -1.66 18.08 -2.96
N ASP A 81 -2.29 18.00 -4.12
CA ASP A 81 -2.67 16.75 -4.76
C ASP A 81 -1.49 16.10 -5.49
N VAL A 82 -1.40 14.77 -5.39
CA VAL A 82 -0.50 13.97 -6.23
C VAL A 82 -1.08 13.88 -7.64
N LEU A 83 -0.32 14.37 -8.61
CA LEU A 83 -0.62 14.38 -10.05
C LEU A 83 -0.12 13.11 -10.74
N ALA A 84 1.07 12.66 -10.33
CA ALA A 84 1.69 11.43 -10.79
C ALA A 84 2.62 10.88 -9.70
N ALA A 85 2.88 9.58 -9.73
CA ALA A 85 3.79 8.91 -8.82
C ALA A 85 4.70 7.96 -9.59
N ALA A 86 5.85 7.62 -9.03
CA ALA A 86 6.77 6.65 -9.61
C ALA A 86 7.35 5.74 -8.54
N LEU A 87 7.56 4.49 -8.93
CA LEU A 87 8.34 3.50 -8.20
C LEU A 87 9.46 3.02 -9.11
N VAL A 88 10.70 3.03 -8.62
CA VAL A 88 11.77 2.21 -9.20
C VAL A 88 11.90 0.98 -8.33
N HIS A 89 11.77 -0.19 -8.95
CA HIS A 89 11.75 -1.48 -8.27
C HIS A 89 12.41 -2.55 -9.12
N ARG A 90 12.74 -3.68 -8.50
CA ARG A 90 13.30 -4.85 -9.19
C ARG A 90 12.24 -5.93 -9.43
N SER A 91 10.97 -5.54 -9.53
CA SER A 91 9.83 -6.45 -9.77
C SER A 91 9.85 -7.70 -8.90
N CYS A 92 9.82 -7.49 -7.59
CA CYS A 92 9.84 -8.58 -6.63
C CYS A 92 8.44 -9.24 -6.53
N GLY A 93 8.05 -10.09 -7.50
CA GLY A 93 6.71 -10.69 -7.49
C GLY A 93 6.31 -11.73 -8.55
N LYS A 94 5.57 -12.74 -8.04
CA LYS A 94 4.80 -13.88 -8.59
C LYS A 94 5.43 -14.84 -9.61
N ASP A 95 6.17 -14.36 -10.61
CA ASP A 95 6.73 -15.22 -11.68
C ASP A 95 8.26 -15.34 -11.60
N SER A 96 8.89 -14.82 -10.55
CA SER A 96 10.33 -14.98 -10.33
C SER A 96 10.62 -16.37 -9.76
N SER A 97 11.44 -17.15 -10.47
CA SER A 97 11.91 -18.47 -10.04
C SER A 97 12.74 -18.34 -8.76
N SER A 98 12.14 -18.62 -7.60
CA SER A 98 12.77 -18.91 -6.29
C SER A 98 13.84 -17.96 -5.71
N SER A 99 14.24 -16.87 -6.38
CA SER A 99 15.26 -15.91 -5.92
C SER A 99 14.86 -14.43 -6.01
N GLY A 100 13.56 -14.15 -6.11
CA GLY A 100 12.95 -13.01 -5.42
C GLY A 100 12.81 -11.67 -6.15
N CYS A 101 13.72 -11.23 -7.01
CA CYS A 101 13.63 -9.96 -7.76
C CYS A 101 14.47 -10.04 -9.05
N LEU A 102 14.30 -9.11 -10.00
CA LEU A 102 15.29 -8.81 -11.05
C LEU A 102 16.67 -8.53 -10.41
N ASP A 103 17.73 -8.69 -11.21
CA ASP A 103 19.09 -8.47 -10.74
C ASP A 103 19.33 -7.02 -10.27
N ASP A 104 20.46 -6.79 -9.60
CA ASP A 104 20.79 -5.50 -9.00
C ASP A 104 21.19 -4.41 -10.00
N GLN A 105 21.29 -4.74 -11.28
CA GLN A 105 21.67 -3.84 -12.36
C GLN A 105 20.47 -3.39 -13.21
N HIS A 106 19.37 -4.13 -13.23
CA HIS A 106 18.22 -3.87 -14.09
C HIS A 106 16.94 -3.59 -13.27
N ALA A 107 16.59 -2.32 -13.17
CA ALA A 107 15.37 -1.88 -12.51
C ALA A 107 14.24 -1.56 -13.49
N VAL A 108 13.01 -1.63 -13.00
CA VAL A 108 11.80 -1.20 -13.69
C VAL A 108 11.33 0.11 -13.07
N LEU A 109 11.01 1.08 -13.92
CA LEU A 109 10.34 2.32 -13.55
C LEU A 109 8.85 2.21 -13.85
N SER A 110 8.03 2.11 -12.82
CA SER A 110 6.57 2.17 -12.95
C SER A 110 6.08 3.59 -12.65
N ILE A 111 5.46 4.24 -13.63
CA ILE A 111 4.88 5.59 -13.49
C ILE A 111 3.36 5.51 -13.48
N PHE A 112 2.77 6.07 -12.43
CA PHE A 112 1.34 6.15 -12.21
C PHE A 112 0.87 7.57 -12.49
N LEU A 113 -0.17 7.73 -13.31
CA LEU A 113 -0.70 9.02 -13.73
C LEU A 113 -2.12 9.20 -13.20
N ARG A 114 -2.46 10.38 -12.64
CA ARG A 114 -3.86 10.72 -12.37
C ARG A 114 -4.66 10.71 -13.69
N PRO A 115 -5.96 10.34 -13.70
CA PRO A 115 -6.77 10.39 -14.92
C PRO A 115 -6.71 11.76 -15.60
N GLY A 116 -6.48 11.77 -16.91
CA GLY A 116 -6.36 13.00 -17.70
C GLY A 116 -5.06 13.77 -17.51
N PHE A 117 -4.13 13.29 -16.67
CA PHE A 117 -2.81 13.90 -16.56
C PHE A 117 -1.95 13.57 -17.79
N ASP A 118 -1.34 14.59 -18.37
CA ASP A 118 -0.51 14.44 -19.56
C ASP A 118 0.77 13.68 -19.22
N ARG A 119 0.99 12.55 -19.90
CA ARG A 119 2.19 11.71 -19.76
C ARG A 119 3.48 12.49 -19.97
N THR A 120 3.51 13.48 -20.87
CA THR A 120 4.71 14.28 -21.12
C THR A 120 5.10 15.13 -19.91
N LYS A 121 4.12 15.55 -19.10
CA LYS A 121 4.37 16.29 -17.85
C LYS A 121 4.92 15.41 -16.73
N ALA A 122 4.90 14.09 -16.89
CA ALA A 122 5.56 13.15 -15.97
C ALA A 122 7.07 12.99 -16.25
N GLN A 123 7.64 13.68 -17.24
CA GLN A 123 9.06 13.60 -17.57
C GLN A 123 10.02 13.85 -16.38
N PRO A 124 9.72 14.73 -15.40
CA PRO A 124 10.56 14.87 -14.21
C PRO A 124 10.74 13.57 -13.41
N LEU A 125 9.76 12.66 -13.43
CA LEU A 125 9.88 11.35 -12.79
C LEU A 125 10.86 10.44 -13.54
N VAL A 126 10.87 10.51 -14.88
CA VAL A 126 11.84 9.77 -15.70
C VAL A 126 13.26 10.30 -15.44
N ALA A 127 13.44 11.62 -15.48
CA ALA A 127 14.74 12.24 -15.21
C ALA A 127 15.25 11.93 -13.80
N TRP A 128 14.37 11.93 -12.80
CA TRP A 128 14.69 11.53 -11.45
C TRP A 128 15.11 10.06 -11.34
N SER A 129 14.43 9.15 -12.03
CA SER A 129 14.70 7.71 -11.93
C SER A 129 16.14 7.34 -12.35
N GLN A 130 16.72 8.13 -13.24
CA GLN A 130 18.07 7.98 -13.77
C GLN A 130 19.15 8.50 -12.82
N GLN A 131 18.77 9.26 -11.78
CA GLN A 131 19.69 9.74 -10.74
C GLN A 131 19.88 8.65 -9.68
N VAL A 132 20.66 7.63 -10.04
CA VAL A 132 21.02 6.54 -9.14
C VAL A 132 21.90 7.08 -8.01
N PRO A 133 21.60 6.78 -6.73
CA PRO A 133 22.41 7.22 -5.60
C PRO A 133 23.88 6.77 -5.73
N ASP A 134 24.83 7.62 -5.35
CA ASP A 134 26.28 7.32 -5.45
C ASP A 134 26.66 6.01 -4.74
N ARG A 135 26.01 5.70 -3.61
CA ARG A 135 26.20 4.44 -2.87
C ARG A 135 25.81 3.18 -3.66
N MET A 136 25.05 3.32 -4.74
CA MET A 136 24.67 2.25 -5.67
C MET A 136 25.42 2.31 -7.00
N GLN A 137 26.21 3.36 -7.23
CA GLN A 137 27.12 3.37 -8.35
C GLN A 137 28.27 2.43 -7.98
N GLY A 138 28.14 1.14 -8.34
CA GLY A 138 29.31 0.26 -8.39
C GLY A 138 30.41 0.93 -9.23
N GLY A 139 31.67 0.51 -9.03
CA GLY A 139 32.81 1.03 -9.80
C GLY A 139 32.55 1.07 -11.32
N GLU A 140 33.36 1.84 -12.06
CA GLU A 140 33.12 2.25 -13.46
C GLU A 140 32.28 1.27 -14.30
N GLY A 141 31.03 1.67 -14.61
CA GLY A 141 30.13 0.94 -15.51
C GLY A 141 29.14 -0.03 -14.85
N VAL A 142 29.13 -0.17 -13.52
CA VAL A 142 28.35 -1.19 -12.77
C VAL A 142 27.10 -0.61 -12.05
N GLY A 143 26.72 0.64 -12.31
CA GLY A 143 25.53 1.26 -11.72
C GLY A 143 24.20 0.70 -12.25
N GLU A 144 23.16 0.69 -11.41
CA GLU A 144 21.79 0.30 -11.79
C GLU A 144 21.29 1.10 -13.00
N LYS A 145 20.55 0.44 -13.89
CA LYS A 145 19.91 1.05 -15.07
C LYS A 145 18.42 0.76 -15.05
N ILE A 146 17.63 1.71 -15.57
CA ILE A 146 16.21 1.48 -15.84
C ILE A 146 16.10 0.68 -17.14
N ALA A 147 15.82 -0.61 -17.03
CA ALA A 147 15.66 -1.52 -18.17
C ALA A 147 14.30 -1.33 -18.86
N THR A 148 13.26 -1.08 -18.07
CA THR A 148 11.89 -0.91 -18.57
C THR A 148 11.24 0.29 -17.89
N THR A 149 10.47 1.08 -18.66
CA THR A 149 9.58 2.12 -18.12
C THR A 149 8.14 1.82 -18.51
N GLU A 150 7.27 1.78 -17.52
CA GLU A 150 5.85 1.48 -17.66
C GLU A 150 5.01 2.68 -17.23
N TYR A 151 3.87 2.86 -17.88
CA TYR A 151 2.93 3.93 -17.56
C TYR A 151 1.55 3.34 -17.30
N VAL A 152 0.99 3.66 -16.14
CA VAL A 152 -0.32 3.21 -15.68
C VAL A 152 -1.17 4.43 -15.38
N THR A 153 -2.30 4.58 -16.06
CA THR A 153 -3.29 5.59 -15.68
C THR A 153 -4.10 5.05 -14.51
N MET A 154 -4.07 5.78 -13.39
CA MET A 154 -4.76 5.43 -12.16
C MET A 154 -6.25 5.65 -12.32
N ASP A 155 -7.00 4.62 -12.66
CA ASP A 155 -8.46 4.71 -12.58
C ASP A 155 -8.90 4.38 -11.15
N ALA A 156 -9.24 5.38 -10.34
CA ALA A 156 -9.74 5.16 -8.98
C ALA A 156 -11.04 4.33 -8.95
N VAL A 157 -11.78 4.25 -10.07
CA VAL A 157 -13.00 3.43 -10.24
C VAL A 157 -12.66 2.05 -10.84
N ARG A 158 -11.57 1.93 -11.60
CA ARG A 158 -11.09 0.68 -12.22
C ARG A 158 -9.65 0.37 -11.83
N THR A 159 -9.34 0.48 -10.54
CA THR A 159 -8.05 0.01 -10.06
C THR A 159 -7.95 -1.48 -10.37
N THR A 160 -6.76 -1.99 -10.69
CA THR A 160 -6.49 -3.44 -10.82
C THR A 160 -6.69 -4.21 -9.51
N ALA A 161 -7.25 -3.57 -8.47
CA ALA A 161 -7.72 -4.18 -7.25
C ALA A 161 -8.64 -5.34 -7.60
N ARG A 162 -8.10 -6.55 -7.46
CA ARG A 162 -8.87 -7.77 -7.67
C ARG A 162 -9.92 -7.83 -6.56
N PRO A 163 -11.15 -8.28 -6.85
CA PRO A 163 -12.10 -8.66 -5.82
C PRO A 163 -11.42 -9.58 -4.82
N ILE A 164 -11.78 -9.47 -3.54
CA ILE A 164 -11.26 -10.34 -2.48
C ILE A 164 -11.43 -11.81 -2.89
N VAL A 165 -10.32 -12.48 -3.24
CA VAL A 165 -10.32 -13.93 -3.51
C VAL A 165 -10.00 -14.63 -2.20
N ARG A 166 -11.02 -15.20 -1.57
CA ARG A 166 -10.84 -15.89 -0.28
C ARG A 166 -9.78 -16.98 -0.40
N PRO A 167 -8.81 -17.06 0.53
CA PRO A 167 -7.58 -17.83 0.32
C PRO A 167 -7.74 -19.36 0.31
N ASN A 168 -8.93 -19.92 0.54
CA ASN A 168 -9.24 -21.36 0.41
C ASN A 168 -10.70 -21.61 0.86
N LYS A 169 -11.13 -22.89 0.86
CA LYS A 169 -12.38 -23.35 1.50
C LYS A 169 -12.40 -23.18 3.03
N ALA A 170 -11.27 -22.87 3.67
CA ALA A 170 -11.16 -22.79 5.13
C ALA A 170 -11.65 -21.44 5.70
N PHE A 171 -11.79 -20.39 4.87
CA PHE A 171 -12.44 -19.16 5.28
C PHE A 171 -13.89 -19.13 4.79
N SER A 172 -14.84 -19.49 5.67
CA SER A 172 -16.26 -19.60 5.34
C SER A 172 -16.77 -18.34 4.64
N ALA A 173 -17.51 -18.51 3.54
CA ALA A 173 -18.18 -17.40 2.84
C ALA A 173 -19.19 -16.65 3.74
N GLN A 174 -19.59 -17.26 4.85
CA GLN A 174 -20.48 -16.67 5.84
C GLN A 174 -19.81 -15.59 6.70
N VAL A 175 -18.46 -15.56 6.76
CA VAL A 175 -17.73 -14.50 7.45
C VAL A 175 -17.72 -13.26 6.55
N PRO A 176 -18.41 -12.17 6.95
CA PRO A 176 -18.46 -10.96 6.16
C PRO A 176 -17.06 -10.34 6.11
N LEU A 177 -16.58 -10.01 4.91
CA LEU A 177 -15.32 -9.30 4.74
C LEU A 177 -15.62 -7.86 4.39
N TYR A 178 -14.73 -6.95 4.81
CA TYR A 178 -14.86 -5.55 4.45
C TYR A 178 -14.74 -5.40 2.92
N PRO A 179 -15.76 -4.90 2.23
CA PRO A 179 -15.83 -4.96 0.77
C PRO A 179 -14.82 -4.05 0.07
N LYS A 180 -14.29 -3.05 0.78
CA LYS A 180 -13.29 -2.10 0.29
C LYS A 180 -11.90 -2.40 0.86
N ALA A 181 -11.52 -3.67 0.89
CA ALA A 181 -10.20 -4.09 1.35
C ALA A 181 -9.53 -5.06 0.37
N LEU A 182 -8.22 -5.19 0.48
CA LEU A 182 -7.44 -6.25 -0.14
C LEU A 182 -7.03 -7.28 0.91
N ILE A 183 -6.86 -8.54 0.51
CA ILE A 183 -6.22 -9.54 1.36
C ILE A 183 -4.72 -9.28 1.32
N TYR A 184 -4.17 -8.95 2.48
CA TYR A 184 -2.73 -8.76 2.66
C TYR A 184 -2.03 -10.07 3.06
N GLY A 185 -2.77 -11.00 3.66
CA GLY A 185 -2.28 -12.34 3.95
C GLY A 185 -3.21 -13.15 4.84
N THR A 186 -2.87 -14.43 5.02
CA THR A 186 -3.42 -15.31 6.05
C THR A 186 -2.33 -15.61 7.04
N ALA A 187 -2.58 -15.42 8.33
CA ALA A 187 -1.64 -15.87 9.36
C ALA A 187 -2.19 -17.15 10.00
N GLN A 188 -1.49 -18.26 9.84
CA GLN A 188 -1.46 -19.29 10.87
C GLN A 188 -0.41 -18.96 11.96
N ASP A 189 0.56 -18.09 11.67
CA ASP A 189 1.74 -17.84 12.53
C ASP A 189 1.71 -16.52 13.33
N ALA A 190 0.56 -15.84 13.41
CA ALA A 190 0.42 -14.64 14.24
C ALA A 190 -0.01 -15.02 15.67
N LEU A 191 1.00 -15.15 16.53
CA LEU A 191 0.89 -15.30 17.98
C LEU A 191 0.05 -14.19 18.62
N SER A 192 -1.15 -14.50 19.12
CA SER A 192 -1.71 -13.82 20.30
C SER A 192 -2.83 -14.59 21.02
N ASP A 193 -3.49 -15.57 20.40
CA ASP A 193 -4.46 -16.39 21.10
C ASP A 193 -4.37 -17.87 20.69
N ALA A 194 -4.10 -18.74 21.66
CA ALA A 194 -4.09 -20.21 21.45
C ALA A 194 -5.48 -20.76 21.05
N LYS A 195 -6.52 -19.91 21.05
CA LYS A 195 -7.89 -20.25 20.63
C LYS A 195 -8.25 -19.81 19.21
N ALA A 196 -7.51 -18.89 18.59
CA ALA A 196 -7.81 -18.43 17.23
C ALA A 196 -7.38 -19.50 16.21
N LYS A 197 -8.36 -20.20 15.62
CA LYS A 197 -8.07 -21.30 14.67
C LYS A 197 -7.66 -20.79 13.29
N ARG A 198 -8.13 -19.59 12.87
CA ARG A 198 -7.87 -18.99 11.54
C ARG A 198 -7.91 -17.45 11.61
N VAL A 199 -6.88 -16.77 11.09
CA VAL A 199 -6.80 -15.30 10.99
C VAL A 199 -6.63 -14.86 9.53
N LEU A 200 -7.46 -13.90 9.10
CA LEU A 200 -7.35 -13.24 7.80
C LEU A 200 -7.00 -11.76 7.99
N ARG A 201 -5.98 -11.30 7.27
CA ARG A 201 -5.55 -9.89 7.31
C ARG A 201 -5.98 -9.20 6.04
N LEU A 202 -6.68 -8.08 6.22
CA LEU A 202 -7.09 -7.19 5.16
C LEU A 202 -6.45 -5.82 5.34
N GLN A 203 -6.30 -5.09 4.26
CA GLN A 203 -5.85 -3.70 4.25
C GLN A 203 -6.80 -2.81 3.47
N THR A 204 -7.00 -1.59 3.96
CA THR A 204 -7.80 -0.55 3.29
C THR A 204 -7.24 0.84 3.55
N VAL A 205 -7.66 1.79 2.72
CA VAL A 205 -7.42 3.23 2.93
C VAL A 205 -8.59 3.92 3.67
N ASP A 206 -9.69 3.19 3.92
CA ASP A 206 -10.80 3.68 4.75
C ASP A 206 -10.39 3.70 6.24
N THR A 207 -10.99 4.58 7.04
CA THR A 207 -10.63 4.73 8.47
C THR A 207 -11.15 3.56 9.32
N PRO A 208 -10.57 3.32 10.52
CA PRO A 208 -11.09 2.33 11.45
C PRO A 208 -12.58 2.51 11.76
N GLU A 209 -13.04 3.76 11.89
CA GLU A 209 -14.44 4.07 12.17
C GLU A 209 -15.36 3.64 11.02
N GLN A 210 -14.95 3.87 9.77
CA GLN A 210 -15.70 3.44 8.59
C GLN A 210 -15.77 1.91 8.49
N VAL A 211 -14.67 1.22 8.82
CA VAL A 211 -14.62 -0.25 8.86
C VAL A 211 -15.54 -0.80 9.95
N LEU A 212 -15.43 -0.30 11.18
CA LEU A 212 -16.26 -0.78 12.30
C LEU A 212 -17.74 -0.44 12.11
N ALA A 213 -18.06 0.70 11.49
CA ALA A 213 -19.43 1.07 11.14
C ALA A 213 -20.07 0.06 10.17
N PHE A 214 -19.32 -0.43 9.18
CA PHE A 214 -19.79 -1.47 8.27
C PHE A 214 -20.21 -2.75 9.01
N TYR A 215 -19.37 -3.25 9.93
CA TYR A 215 -19.68 -4.48 10.66
C TYR A 215 -20.88 -4.33 11.61
N LYS A 216 -21.08 -3.14 12.19
CA LYS A 216 -22.25 -2.82 13.02
C LYS A 216 -23.56 -2.79 12.23
N GLN A 217 -23.51 -2.52 10.93
CA GLN A 217 -24.69 -2.33 10.06
C GLN A 217 -25.01 -3.57 9.20
N LEU A 218 -24.35 -4.70 9.44
CA LEU A 218 -24.59 -5.91 8.67
C LEU A 218 -26.05 -6.40 8.78
N SER A 219 -26.56 -6.96 7.68
CA SER A 219 -27.88 -7.59 7.63
C SER A 219 -27.78 -9.09 7.24
N PRO A 220 -28.41 -10.01 8.00
CA PRO A 220 -28.93 -9.78 9.35
C PRO A 220 -27.81 -9.30 10.31
N PRO A 221 -28.17 -8.55 11.38
CA PRO A 221 -27.21 -8.10 12.38
C PRO A 221 -26.44 -9.26 13.01
N LEU A 222 -25.23 -8.96 13.46
CA LEU A 222 -24.46 -9.90 14.27
C LEU A 222 -25.21 -10.14 15.59
N LYS A 223 -25.19 -11.39 16.07
CA LYS A 223 -25.65 -11.74 17.41
C LYS A 223 -24.50 -11.54 18.40
N ASP A 224 -24.83 -11.29 19.67
CA ASP A 224 -23.87 -11.20 20.77
C ASP A 224 -22.73 -10.19 20.49
N ILE A 225 -23.09 -8.97 20.05
CA ILE A 225 -22.13 -7.96 19.65
C ILE A 225 -21.39 -7.40 20.86
N GLU A 226 -20.07 -7.53 20.84
CA GLU A 226 -19.14 -6.78 21.68
C GLU A 226 -18.39 -5.77 20.81
N SER A 227 -18.29 -4.51 21.24
CA SER A 227 -17.56 -3.49 20.47
C SER A 227 -16.89 -2.45 21.35
N ASN A 228 -15.69 -2.05 20.96
CA ASN A 228 -14.96 -0.91 21.54
C ASN A 228 -14.17 -0.16 20.43
N ASN A 229 -13.32 0.78 20.82
CA ASN A 229 -12.47 1.51 19.88
C ASN A 229 -11.43 0.57 19.26
N GLY A 230 -11.65 0.19 18.01
CA GLY A 230 -10.75 -0.67 17.25
C GLY A 230 -11.13 -2.15 17.22
N PHE A 231 -12.29 -2.53 17.79
CA PHE A 231 -12.70 -3.93 17.89
C PHE A 231 -14.21 -4.11 17.76
N ILE A 232 -14.60 -5.20 17.10
CA ILE A 232 -15.95 -5.73 17.10
C ILE A 232 -15.91 -7.27 17.08
N ALA A 233 -16.67 -7.92 17.95
CA ALA A 233 -16.88 -9.36 17.92
C ALA A 233 -18.38 -9.68 17.94
N GLY A 234 -18.74 -10.84 17.39
CA GLY A 234 -20.10 -11.34 17.40
C GLY A 234 -20.21 -12.66 16.67
N SER A 235 -21.45 -13.15 16.54
CA SER A 235 -21.74 -14.38 15.82
C SER A 235 -22.75 -14.18 14.69
N ARG A 236 -22.60 -14.95 13.60
CA ARG A 236 -23.52 -14.96 12.46
C ARG A 236 -23.68 -16.39 11.96
N ASN A 237 -24.93 -16.85 11.85
CA ASN A 237 -25.25 -18.21 11.41
C ASN A 237 -24.50 -19.33 12.17
N GLY A 238 -24.24 -19.12 13.46
CA GLY A 238 -23.52 -20.08 14.31
C GLY A 238 -21.99 -20.01 14.23
N LEU A 239 -21.43 -19.09 13.43
CA LEU A 239 -19.98 -18.82 13.38
C LEU A 239 -19.65 -17.58 14.21
N SER A 240 -18.72 -17.71 15.15
CA SER A 240 -18.19 -16.60 15.93
C SER A 240 -16.95 -16.01 15.26
N PHE A 241 -16.87 -14.70 15.18
CA PHE A 241 -15.71 -14.01 14.66
C PHE A 241 -15.46 -12.69 15.37
N SER A 242 -14.20 -12.28 15.39
CA SER A 242 -13.76 -10.98 15.85
C SER A 242 -13.14 -10.21 14.68
N VAL A 243 -13.24 -8.89 14.74
CA VAL A 243 -12.60 -7.97 13.82
C VAL A 243 -11.88 -6.92 14.65
N SER A 244 -10.58 -6.82 14.49
CA SER A 244 -9.78 -5.73 15.04
C SER A 244 -9.28 -4.83 13.92
N THR A 245 -9.19 -3.53 14.20
CA THR A 245 -8.61 -2.55 13.29
C THR A 245 -7.42 -1.89 13.96
N THR A 246 -6.29 -1.85 13.26
CA THR A 246 -5.07 -1.20 13.74
C THR A 246 -4.53 -0.24 12.70
N ILE A 247 -3.88 0.82 13.19
CA ILE A 247 -3.17 1.78 12.36
C ILE A 247 -1.67 1.53 12.56
N PRO A 248 -0.92 1.12 11.53
CA PRO A 248 0.52 0.96 11.61
C PRO A 248 1.19 2.28 12.02
N ARG A 249 2.13 2.21 12.96
CA ARG A 249 2.83 3.41 13.49
C ARG A 249 3.58 4.16 12.38
N ASP A 250 4.12 3.43 11.44
CA ASP A 250 4.92 3.91 10.31
C ASP A 250 4.08 4.25 9.07
N MET A 251 2.80 3.86 9.03
CA MET A 251 1.88 4.13 7.92
C MET A 251 0.47 4.52 8.43
N PRO A 252 0.34 5.70 9.05
CA PRO A 252 -0.90 6.10 9.70
C PRO A 252 -2.09 6.35 8.76
N ALA A 253 -1.86 6.35 7.44
CA ALA A 253 -2.89 6.51 6.42
C ALA A 253 -3.50 5.18 5.93
N ILE A 254 -3.00 4.03 6.41
CA ILE A 254 -3.49 2.69 6.07
C ILE A 254 -4.15 2.07 7.29
N THR A 255 -5.29 1.42 7.10
CA THR A 255 -5.98 0.64 8.13
C THR A 255 -5.76 -0.85 7.87
N ASN A 256 -5.17 -1.53 8.86
CA ASN A 256 -5.13 -2.98 8.89
C ASN A 256 -6.39 -3.51 9.58
N ILE A 257 -6.97 -4.57 9.03
CA ILE A 257 -8.13 -5.28 9.57
C ILE A 257 -7.71 -6.73 9.81
N GLU A 258 -7.81 -7.20 11.05
CA GLU A 258 -7.63 -8.62 11.36
C GLU A 258 -8.99 -9.23 11.64
N VAL A 259 -9.31 -10.31 10.93
CA VAL A 259 -10.55 -11.07 11.09
C VAL A 259 -10.18 -12.44 11.64
N GLU A 260 -10.58 -12.73 12.88
CA GLU A 260 -10.35 -14.02 13.52
C GLU A 260 -11.64 -14.82 13.55
N ILE A 261 -11.56 -16.12 13.24
CA ILE A 261 -12.69 -17.04 13.31
C ILE A 261 -12.45 -18.04 14.44
N SER A 262 -13.45 -18.15 15.31
CA SER A 262 -13.51 -19.16 16.38
C SER A 262 -14.64 -20.14 16.07
N GLU A 263 -14.28 -21.39 15.77
CA GLU A 263 -15.19 -22.54 15.63
C GLU A 263 -15.32 -23.30 16.95
#